data_AF-A0A090QL05-F1
#
_entry.id   AF-A0A090QL05-F1
#
_cell.length_a   1.000
_cell.length_b   1.000
_cell.length_c   1.000
_cell.angle_alpha   90.00
_cell.angle_beta   90.00
_cell.angle_gamma   90.00
#
_symmetry.space_group_name_H-M   'P 1'
#
loop_
_entity.id
_entity.type
_entity.pdbx_description
1 polymer ?
#
loop_
_entity_poly.entity_id
_entity_poly.type
_entity_poly.pdbx_seq_one_letter_code
_entity_poly.pdbx_strand_id
1 'polypeptide(L)'
;MQVVVCERFKLGPKTMDSINSGAISYRYGTLVGYFLLPIVTLVKPVLGIALAATLLIQGFVSFRVGVTKSKTVNDLGIAGVMAAVIATKGAALGLGAGIILCLFVNLGKSQRHESEIAAELEPSRVSDKAKASPVKLNSAKTSMASSR
;
A
#
# COMPACT_ATOMS: atom_id res chain seq x y z
N MET A 1 -28.36 24.17 10.72
CA MET A 1 -27.96 23.89 9.32
C MET A 1 -28.32 25.02 8.37
N GLN A 2 -29.48 25.69 8.51
CA GLN A 2 -29.79 26.89 7.73
C GLN A 2 -28.80 28.05 7.94
N VAL A 3 -28.28 28.27 9.16
CA VAL A 3 -27.29 29.34 9.41
C VAL A 3 -25.96 29.12 8.67
N VAL A 4 -25.49 27.87 8.58
CA VAL A 4 -24.25 27.49 7.87
C VAL A 4 -24.44 27.58 6.35
N VAL A 5 -25.63 27.21 5.89
CA VAL A 5 -26.08 27.32 4.51
C VAL A 5 -26.10 28.80 4.10
N CYS A 6 -26.69 29.68 4.91
CA CYS A 6 -26.69 31.14 4.68
C CYS A 6 -25.29 31.77 4.70
N GLU A 7 -24.39 31.32 5.58
CA GLU A 7 -22.99 31.77 5.57
C GLU A 7 -22.24 31.35 4.30
N ARG A 8 -22.51 30.15 3.78
CA ARG A 8 -21.93 29.66 2.51
C ARG A 8 -22.49 30.36 1.28
N PHE A 9 -23.74 30.83 1.32
CA PHE A 9 -24.27 31.70 0.26
C PHE A 9 -23.63 33.09 0.25
N LYS A 10 -23.34 33.66 1.43
CA LYS A 10 -22.69 34.98 1.54
C LYS A 10 -21.24 34.99 1.03
N LEU A 11 -20.60 33.82 0.94
CA LEU A 11 -19.27 33.65 0.35
C LEU A 11 -19.28 33.71 -1.20
N GLY A 12 -20.46 33.81 -1.81
CA GLY A 12 -20.66 34.09 -3.23
C GLY A 12 -21.05 32.88 -4.07
N PRO A 13 -21.37 33.09 -5.37
CA PRO A 13 -21.88 32.08 -6.29
C PRO A 13 -20.86 30.97 -6.62
N LYS A 14 -19.58 31.16 -6.32
CA LYS A 14 -18.56 30.10 -6.46
C LYS A 14 -18.76 28.94 -5.47
N THR A 15 -19.48 29.18 -4.37
CA THR A 15 -19.65 28.18 -3.30
C THR A 15 -21.03 27.54 -3.29
N MET A 16 -22.09 28.26 -3.71
CA MET A 16 -23.44 27.69 -3.75
C MET A 16 -24.40 28.58 -4.56
N ASP A 17 -25.09 28.01 -5.55
CA ASP A 17 -25.88 28.79 -6.53
C ASP A 17 -27.26 29.25 -6.03
N SER A 18 -27.91 28.51 -5.12
CA SER A 18 -29.23 28.90 -4.59
C SER A 18 -29.51 28.40 -3.18
N ILE A 19 -30.16 29.23 -2.34
CA ILE A 19 -30.44 28.89 -0.92
C ILE A 19 -31.09 27.53 -0.74
N ASN A 20 -31.99 27.22 -1.67
CA ASN A 20 -32.75 25.99 -1.67
C ASN A 20 -31.92 24.76 -2.06
N SER A 21 -30.97 24.85 -3.00
CA SER A 21 -30.15 23.69 -3.41
C SER A 21 -29.21 23.23 -2.28
N GLY A 22 -28.66 24.16 -1.52
CA GLY A 22 -27.86 23.85 -0.33
C GLY A 22 -28.69 23.26 0.83
N ALA A 23 -29.88 23.81 1.06
CA ALA A 23 -30.78 23.33 2.12
C ALA A 23 -31.39 21.95 1.78
N ILE A 24 -31.76 21.72 0.52
CA ILE A 24 -32.32 20.45 0.04
C ILE A 24 -31.25 19.36 0.05
N SER A 25 -30.03 19.60 -0.47
CA SER A 25 -28.95 18.59 -0.43
C SER A 25 -28.61 18.15 1.00
N TYR A 26 -28.69 19.06 1.97
CA TYR A 26 -28.48 18.70 3.38
C TYR A 26 -29.61 17.81 3.93
N ARG A 27 -30.87 18.12 3.61
CA ARG A 27 -32.05 17.33 4.02
C ARG A 27 -32.08 15.97 3.32
N TYR A 28 -31.79 15.93 2.02
CA TYR A 28 -31.70 14.69 1.25
C TYR A 28 -30.53 13.82 1.70
N GLY A 29 -29.36 14.42 1.97
CA GLY A 29 -28.20 13.71 2.50
C GLY A 29 -28.48 13.10 3.88
N THR A 30 -29.21 13.80 4.74
CA THR A 30 -29.64 13.27 6.05
C THR A 30 -30.67 12.15 5.90
N LEU A 31 -31.63 12.28 4.96
CA LEU A 31 -32.65 11.27 4.69
C LEU A 31 -32.06 9.99 4.08
N VAL A 32 -31.15 10.13 3.11
CA VAL A 32 -30.37 9.01 2.54
C VAL A 32 -29.47 8.40 3.61
N GLY A 33 -28.84 9.21 4.46
CA GLY A 33 -28.06 8.74 5.60
C GLY A 33 -28.90 7.90 6.57
N TYR A 34 -30.12 8.33 6.88
CA TYR A 34 -31.06 7.56 7.73
C TYR A 34 -31.49 6.24 7.09
N PHE A 35 -31.58 6.19 5.76
CA PHE A 35 -31.83 4.94 5.02
C PHE A 35 -30.61 4.01 4.99
N LEU A 36 -29.40 4.56 4.95
CA LEU A 36 -28.14 3.80 4.98
C LEU A 36 -27.77 3.29 6.38
N LEU A 37 -28.12 4.01 7.43
CA LEU A 37 -27.82 3.65 8.82
C LEU A 37 -28.28 2.22 9.23
N PRO A 38 -29.51 1.76 8.93
CA PRO A 38 -29.92 0.40 9.27
C PRO A 38 -29.17 -0.65 8.45
N ILE A 39 -28.91 -0.38 7.16
CA ILE A 39 -28.17 -1.27 6.26
C ILE A 39 -26.72 -1.44 6.73
N VAL A 40 -26.03 -0.34 7.02
CA VAL A 40 -24.64 -0.39 7.51
C VAL A 40 -24.57 -1.04 8.89
N THR A 41 -25.58 -0.87 9.74
CA THR A 41 -25.59 -1.49 11.08
C THR A 41 -25.73 -3.01 11.04
N LEU A 42 -26.47 -3.55 10.06
CA LEU A 42 -26.51 -4.98 9.77
C LEU A 42 -25.17 -5.52 9.21
N VAL A 43 -24.42 -4.67 8.48
CA VAL A 43 -23.15 -5.04 7.81
C VAL A 43 -21.90 -4.77 8.66
N LYS A 44 -21.98 -3.97 9.72
CA LYS A 44 -20.88 -3.70 10.68
C LYS A 44 -20.10 -4.95 11.12
N PRO A 45 -20.73 -6.07 11.51
CA PRO A 45 -19.98 -7.25 11.93
C PRO A 45 -19.23 -7.95 10.79
N VAL A 46 -19.78 -7.98 9.57
CA VAL A 46 -19.12 -8.62 8.42
C VAL A 46 -17.97 -7.77 7.88
N LEU A 47 -18.07 -6.44 7.98
CA LEU A 47 -17.04 -5.53 7.48
C LEU A 47 -15.71 -5.68 8.24
N GLY A 48 -15.77 -5.88 9.56
CA GLY A 48 -14.56 -6.13 10.37
C GLY A 48 -13.85 -7.44 10.00
N ILE A 49 -14.62 -8.51 9.79
CA ILE A 49 -14.09 -9.82 9.40
C ILE A 49 -13.50 -9.77 7.99
N ALA A 50 -14.18 -9.10 7.06
CA ALA A 50 -13.71 -8.93 5.69
C ALA A 50 -12.39 -8.15 5.63
N LEU A 51 -12.27 -7.04 6.38
CA LEU A 51 -11.04 -6.25 6.44
C LEU A 51 -9.88 -7.03 7.07
N ALA A 52 -10.15 -7.81 8.12
CA ALA A 52 -9.14 -8.69 8.70
C ALA A 52 -8.66 -9.75 7.69
N ALA A 53 -9.59 -10.38 6.97
CA ALA A 53 -9.26 -11.37 5.95
C ALA A 53 -8.42 -10.78 4.81
N THR A 54 -8.73 -9.56 4.33
CA THR A 54 -7.94 -8.91 3.28
C THR A 54 -6.53 -8.53 3.75
N LEU A 55 -6.39 -8.00 4.97
CA LEU A 55 -5.08 -7.74 5.60
C LEU A 55 -4.25 -9.02 5.73
N LEU A 56 -4.88 -10.14 6.08
CA LEU A 56 -4.21 -11.43 6.19
C LEU A 56 -3.71 -11.91 4.82
N ILE A 57 -4.57 -11.92 3.79
CA ILE A 57 -4.17 -12.36 2.45
C ILE A 57 -3.00 -11.51 1.92
N GLN A 58 -3.07 -10.18 2.00
CA GLN A 58 -1.98 -9.34 1.50
C GLN A 58 -0.69 -9.47 2.32
N GLY A 59 -0.81 -9.66 3.65
CA GLY A 59 0.32 -9.90 4.53
C GLY A 59 1.01 -11.24 4.22
N PHE A 60 0.22 -12.30 3.98
CA PHE A 60 0.75 -13.61 3.60
C PHE A 60 1.44 -13.58 2.24
N VAL A 61 0.84 -12.95 1.23
CA VAL A 61 1.43 -12.86 -0.11
C VAL A 61 2.78 -12.12 -0.06
N SER A 62 2.88 -11.02 0.69
CA SER A 62 4.14 -10.28 0.81
C SER A 62 5.22 -11.10 1.54
N PHE A 63 4.85 -11.80 2.61
CA PHE A 63 5.75 -12.70 3.34
C PHE A 63 6.29 -13.82 2.43
N ARG A 64 5.40 -14.46 1.66
CA ARG A 64 5.75 -15.57 0.75
C ARG A 64 6.71 -15.12 -0.34
N VAL A 65 6.48 -13.93 -0.92
CA VAL A 65 7.40 -13.33 -1.91
C VAL A 65 8.74 -12.95 -1.26
N GLY A 66 8.73 -12.46 -0.02
CA GLY A 66 9.94 -12.15 0.75
C GLY A 66 10.83 -13.38 0.97
N VAL A 67 10.24 -14.48 1.42
CA VAL A 67 10.94 -15.77 1.63
C VAL A 67 11.54 -16.30 0.34
N THR A 68 10.81 -16.24 -0.78
CA THR A 68 11.32 -16.67 -2.08
C THR A 68 12.43 -15.76 -2.62
N LYS A 69 12.50 -14.50 -2.16
CA LYS A 69 13.57 -13.56 -2.54
C LYS A 69 14.83 -13.69 -1.68
N SER A 70 14.77 -14.36 -0.53
CA SER A 70 15.93 -14.63 0.32
C SER A 70 16.85 -15.65 -0.32
N LYS A 71 18.15 -15.35 -0.40
CA LYS A 71 19.16 -16.19 -1.08
C LYS A 71 19.86 -17.17 -0.14
N THR A 72 19.97 -16.79 1.14
CA THR A 72 20.72 -17.54 2.13
C THR A 72 19.86 -17.90 3.33
N VAL A 73 20.10 -19.08 3.90
CA VAL A 73 19.42 -19.58 5.13
C VAL A 73 19.61 -18.66 6.33
N ASN A 74 20.74 -17.95 6.40
CA ASN A 74 21.03 -16.95 7.42
C ASN A 74 20.11 -15.72 7.30
N ASP A 75 19.85 -15.24 6.07
CA ASP A 75 18.94 -14.10 5.83
C ASP A 75 17.50 -14.49 6.10
N LEU A 76 17.13 -15.74 5.80
CA LEU A 76 15.82 -16.29 6.15
C LEU A 76 15.66 -16.45 7.68
N GLY A 77 16.73 -16.83 8.38
CA GLY A 77 16.76 -16.88 9.84
C GLY A 77 16.56 -15.50 10.48
N ILE A 78 17.28 -14.47 9.99
CA ILE A 78 17.11 -13.08 10.44
C ILE A 78 15.69 -12.58 10.15
N ALA A 79 15.15 -12.85 8.96
CA ALA A 79 13.78 -12.50 8.59
C ALA A 79 12.73 -13.22 9.46
N GLY A 80 12.98 -14.48 9.86
CA GLY A 80 12.12 -15.23 10.76
C GLY A 80 12.10 -14.67 12.18
N VAL A 81 13.28 -14.36 12.74
CA VAL A 81 13.39 -13.70 14.06
C VAL A 81 12.72 -12.34 14.04
N MET A 82 12.91 -11.58 12.95
CA MET A 82 12.21 -10.32 12.71
C MET A 82 10.69 -10.47 12.77
N ALA A 83 10.13 -11.44 12.03
CA ALA A 83 8.70 -11.69 12.01
C ALA A 83 8.16 -12.06 13.40
N ALA A 84 8.88 -12.87 14.18
CA ALA A 84 8.50 -13.26 15.54
C ALA A 84 8.44 -12.06 16.50
N VAL A 85 9.38 -11.12 16.38
CA VAL A 85 9.37 -9.90 17.21
C VAL A 85 8.23 -8.95 16.78
N ILE A 86 7.96 -8.83 15.48
CA ILE A 86 6.81 -8.05 14.98
C ILE A 86 5.49 -8.58 15.55
N ALA A 87 5.31 -9.91 15.58
CA ALA A 87 4.09 -10.54 16.08
C ALA A 87 3.86 -10.34 17.59
N THR A 88 4.93 -10.21 18.38
CA THR A 88 4.85 -10.13 19.85
C THR A 88 4.91 -8.71 20.39
N LYS A 89 5.74 -7.85 19.80
CA LYS A 89 6.02 -6.49 20.30
C LYS A 89 5.65 -5.37 19.33
N GLY A 90 5.04 -5.72 18.19
CA GLY A 90 4.62 -4.77 17.16
C GLY A 90 5.71 -4.41 16.16
N ALA A 91 5.31 -3.71 15.10
CA ALA A 91 6.16 -3.45 13.93
C ALA A 91 7.42 -2.61 14.24
N ALA A 92 7.31 -1.63 15.14
CA ALA A 92 8.44 -0.76 15.49
C ALA A 92 9.59 -1.54 16.18
N LEU A 93 9.24 -2.44 17.11
CA LEU A 93 10.19 -3.24 17.86
C LEU A 93 10.77 -4.36 17.00
N GLY A 94 9.94 -4.91 16.09
CA GLY A 94 10.41 -5.79 15.05
C GLY A 94 11.49 -5.15 14.22
N LEU A 95 11.18 -4.03 13.55
CA LEU A 95 12.14 -3.32 12.69
C LEU A 95 13.44 -2.97 13.43
N GLY A 96 13.37 -2.51 14.68
CA GLY A 96 14.54 -2.27 15.52
C GLY A 96 15.37 -3.54 15.76
N ALA A 97 14.72 -4.65 16.14
CA ALA A 97 15.40 -5.90 16.46
C ALA A 97 16.20 -6.47 15.28
N GLY A 98 15.71 -6.41 14.05
CA GLY A 98 16.48 -6.92 12.91
C GLY A 98 17.49 -5.95 12.34
N ILE A 99 17.35 -4.64 12.53
CA ILE A 99 18.48 -3.74 12.28
C ILE A 99 19.63 -4.10 13.23
N ILE A 100 19.33 -4.29 14.51
CA ILE A 100 20.30 -4.72 15.52
C ILE A 100 20.91 -6.08 15.18
N LEU A 101 20.08 -7.07 14.80
CA LEU A 101 20.57 -8.40 14.47
C LEU A 101 21.40 -8.41 13.18
N CYS A 102 20.99 -7.64 12.16
CA CYS A 102 21.75 -7.48 10.92
C CYS A 102 23.11 -6.80 11.18
N LEU A 103 23.15 -5.76 12.02
CA LEU A 103 24.39 -5.11 12.45
C LEU A 103 25.29 -6.07 13.24
N PHE A 104 24.74 -6.78 14.22
CA PHE A 104 25.50 -7.71 15.04
C PHE A 104 26.14 -8.83 14.20
N VAL A 105 25.40 -9.37 13.23
CA VAL A 105 25.91 -10.39 12.31
C VAL A 105 26.95 -9.81 11.36
N ASN A 106 26.78 -8.60 10.82
CA ASN A 106 27.77 -7.97 9.94
C ASN A 106 29.07 -7.60 10.68
N LEU A 107 28.99 -7.05 11.90
CA LEU A 107 30.17 -6.72 12.71
C LEU A 107 30.94 -7.99 13.16
N GLY A 108 30.25 -9.10 13.37
CA GLY A 108 30.88 -10.40 13.68
C GLY A 108 31.55 -11.11 12.48
N LYS A 109 31.36 -10.62 11.24
CA LYS A 109 31.70 -11.36 10.01
C LYS A 109 32.69 -10.63 9.06
N SER A 110 33.62 -9.87 9.62
CA SER A 110 34.56 -8.94 8.95
C SER A 110 35.39 -9.42 7.72
N GLN A 111 35.23 -10.61 7.12
CA GLN A 111 36.09 -11.04 5.98
C GLN A 111 35.46 -11.90 4.86
N ARG A 112 34.14 -12.19 4.80
CA ARG A 112 33.59 -13.08 3.72
C ARG A 112 32.29 -12.67 3.02
N HIS A 113 31.52 -11.71 3.54
CA HIS A 113 30.19 -11.39 2.98
C HIS A 113 30.17 -10.20 1.99
N GLU A 114 31.16 -9.31 2.03
CA GLU A 114 31.24 -8.14 1.15
C GLU A 114 31.35 -8.54 -0.35
N SER A 115 32.01 -9.65 -0.67
CA SER A 115 32.15 -10.14 -2.05
C SER A 115 30.90 -10.80 -2.63
N GLU A 116 30.03 -11.38 -1.79
CA GLU A 116 28.79 -12.05 -2.22
C GLU A 116 27.63 -11.07 -2.40
N ILE A 117 27.60 -9.99 -1.61
CA ILE A 117 26.58 -8.93 -1.69
C ILE A 117 26.84 -7.98 -2.87
N ALA A 118 28.11 -7.66 -3.18
CA ALA A 118 28.47 -6.81 -4.31
C ALA A 118 28.28 -7.48 -5.69
N ALA A 119 28.52 -8.79 -5.80
CA ALA A 119 28.32 -9.56 -7.04
C ALA A 119 26.83 -9.75 -7.40
N GLU A 120 25.96 -9.73 -6.39
CA GLU A 120 24.55 -10.09 -6.53
C GLU A 120 23.62 -8.84 -6.65
N LEU A 121 24.14 -7.63 -6.43
CA LEU A 121 23.44 -6.36 -6.71
C LEU A 121 23.42 -5.99 -8.21
N GLU A 122 24.35 -6.51 -9.00
CA GLU A 122 24.43 -6.32 -10.47
C GLU A 122 23.23 -6.91 -11.25
N PRO A 123 22.78 -8.17 -11.04
CA PRO A 123 21.67 -8.75 -11.81
C PRO A 123 20.30 -8.11 -11.50
N SER A 124 20.12 -7.53 -10.30
CA SER A 124 18.85 -6.86 -9.94
C SER A 124 18.68 -5.48 -10.61
N ARG A 125 19.78 -4.74 -10.89
CA ARG A 125 19.74 -3.51 -11.71
C ARG A 125 19.32 -3.79 -13.16
N VAL A 126 19.72 -4.95 -13.71
CA VAL A 126 19.34 -5.38 -15.07
C VAL A 126 17.85 -5.74 -15.15
N SER A 127 17.29 -6.39 -14.12
CA SER A 127 15.86 -6.74 -14.08
C SER A 127 14.95 -5.53 -13.88
N ASP A 128 15.35 -4.49 -13.13
CA ASP A 128 14.57 -3.25 -13.00
C ASP A 128 14.68 -2.35 -14.24
N LYS A 129 15.85 -2.28 -14.90
CA LYS A 129 15.98 -1.56 -16.19
C LYS A 129 15.22 -2.23 -17.34
N ALA A 130 15.17 -3.56 -17.39
CA ALA A 130 14.40 -4.29 -18.41
C ALA A 130 12.88 -4.05 -18.29
N LYS A 131 12.37 -3.78 -17.08
CA LYS A 131 10.94 -3.52 -16.86
C LYS A 131 10.51 -2.06 -17.05
N ALA A 132 11.43 -1.12 -16.91
CA ALA A 132 11.15 0.31 -17.13
C ALA A 132 11.16 0.75 -18.61
N SER A 133 11.67 -0.09 -19.53
CA SER A 133 11.90 0.31 -20.93
C SER A 133 11.12 -0.40 -22.07
N PRO A 134 9.99 -1.13 -21.88
CA PRO A 134 9.19 -1.60 -23.02
C PRO A 134 7.97 -0.72 -23.36
N VAL A 135 7.69 0.38 -22.63
CA VAL A 135 6.47 1.19 -22.87
C VAL A 135 6.65 2.31 -23.91
N LYS A 136 7.88 2.59 -24.37
CA LYS A 136 8.15 3.59 -25.43
C LYS A 136 8.88 2.99 -26.64
N LEU A 137 8.25 2.06 -27.36
CA LEU A 137 8.65 1.77 -28.75
C LEU A 137 7.51 1.33 -29.69
N ASN A 138 6.32 1.00 -29.18
CA ASN A 138 5.23 0.48 -30.02
C ASN A 138 4.25 1.54 -30.55
N SER A 139 4.54 2.84 -30.40
CA SER A 139 3.73 3.91 -31.01
C SER A 139 4.26 4.41 -32.37
N ALA A 140 5.38 3.87 -32.88
CA ALA A 140 6.03 4.42 -34.08
C ALA A 140 6.12 3.44 -35.27
N LYS A 141 5.64 2.20 -35.19
CA LYS A 141 5.80 1.19 -36.25
C LYS A 141 4.54 0.58 -36.86
N THR A 142 3.35 0.99 -36.43
CA THR A 142 2.07 0.57 -37.06
C THR A 142 1.47 1.66 -37.96
N SER A 143 2.33 2.51 -38.54
CA SER A 143 2.00 3.41 -39.66
C SER A 143 2.76 3.05 -40.96
N MET A 144 3.49 1.91 -40.99
CA MET A 144 4.27 1.45 -42.15
C MET A 144 4.12 -0.06 -42.41
N ALA A 145 2.88 -0.56 -42.38
CA ALA A 145 2.52 -1.84 -43.00
C ALA A 145 1.20 -1.68 -43.77
N SER A 146 1.10 -0.56 -44.47
CA SER A 146 0.37 -0.47 -45.74
C SER A 146 1.31 -1.02 -46.82
N SER A 147 0.77 -1.80 -47.75
CA SER A 147 1.47 -2.42 -48.90
C SER A 147 2.07 -3.81 -48.64
N ARG A 148 1.20 -4.83 -48.67
CA ARG A 148 1.31 -6.02 -49.53
C ARG A 148 0.03 -6.84 -49.48
#